data_AF-A0A8T4UUL8-F1
#
_entry.id   AF-A0A8T4UUL8-F1
#
_cell.length_a   1.000
_cell.length_b   1.000
_cell.length_c   1.000
_cell.angle_alpha   90.00
_cell.angle_beta   90.00
_cell.angle_gamma   90.00
#
_symmetry.space_group_name_H-M   'P 1'
#
loop_
_entity.id
_entity.type
_entity.pdbx_description
1 polymer ?
#
loop_
_entity_poly.entity_id
_entity_poly.type
_entity_poly.pdbx_seq_one_letter_code
_entity_poly.pdbx_strand_id
1 'polypeptide(L)'
;MVWKEFLARLKGKEETTEEYNNRFLKFYHRNQKRLLKERKKSYYDRRKEGICVRCSEKVVPGIIFCPHHQQKQVEYNQKARKS
;
A
#
# COMPACT_ATOMS: atom_id res chain seq x y z
N MET A 1 -16.73 -14.51 -35.35
CA MET A 1 -15.44 -15.02 -34.81
C MET A 1 -14.82 -14.14 -33.71
N VAL A 2 -15.58 -13.26 -33.04
CA VAL A 2 -15.00 -12.29 -32.07
C VAL A 2 -15.04 -12.80 -30.61
N TRP A 3 -15.82 -13.85 -30.34
CA TRP A 3 -16.03 -14.35 -28.97
C TRP A 3 -14.87 -15.25 -28.48
N LYS A 4 -14.16 -15.92 -29.38
CA LYS A 4 -13.01 -16.78 -29.01
C LYS A 4 -11.84 -15.95 -28.48
N GLU A 5 -11.57 -14.78 -29.07
CA GLU A 5 -10.53 -13.85 -28.62
C GLU A 5 -10.91 -13.15 -27.32
N PHE A 6 -12.18 -12.78 -27.15
CA PHE A 6 -12.69 -12.21 -25.91
C PHE A 6 -12.58 -13.20 -24.73
N LEU A 7 -12.90 -14.48 -24.97
CA LEU A 7 -12.74 -15.55 -23.99
C LEU A 7 -11.26 -15.87 -23.69
N ALA A 8 -10.37 -15.80 -24.68
CA ALA A 8 -8.93 -15.96 -24.48
C ALA A 8 -8.34 -14.82 -23.61
N ARG A 9 -8.85 -13.59 -23.77
CA ARG A 9 -8.48 -12.44 -22.95
C ARG A 9 -8.97 -12.53 -21.50
N LEU A 10 -10.09 -13.22 -21.26
CA LEU A 10 -10.55 -13.58 -19.91
C LEU A 10 -9.72 -14.71 -19.28
N LYS A 11 -9.20 -15.64 -20.10
CA LYS A 11 -8.26 -16.69 -19.67
C LYS A 11 -6.83 -16.19 -19.42
N GLY A 12 -6.49 -14.97 -19.85
CA GLY A 12 -5.16 -14.36 -19.76
C GLY A 12 -4.70 -13.87 -18.38
N LYS A 13 -5.30 -14.36 -17.30
CA LYS A 13 -4.59 -14.47 -16.03
C LYS A 13 -4.62 -15.93 -15.67
N GLU A 14 -3.76 -16.71 -16.32
CA GLU A 14 -3.27 -17.92 -15.67
C GLU A 14 -2.86 -17.50 -14.26
N GLU A 15 -3.54 -18.04 -13.24
CA GLU A 15 -3.02 -17.97 -11.88
C GLU A 15 -1.66 -18.65 -11.99
N THR A 16 -0.59 -17.85 -12.03
CA THR A 16 0.73 -18.39 -11.82
C THR A 16 0.62 -19.13 -10.49
N THR A 17 0.86 -20.44 -10.52
CA THR A 17 1.07 -21.24 -9.33
C THR A 17 2.41 -20.83 -8.73
N GLU A 18 2.57 -19.55 -8.42
CA GLU A 18 3.61 -19.11 -7.50
C GLU A 18 3.28 -19.81 -6.20
N GLU A 19 4.11 -20.79 -5.86
CA GLU A 19 4.06 -21.48 -4.61
C GLU A 19 4.45 -20.47 -3.52
N TYR A 20 3.44 -19.79 -2.98
CA TYR A 20 3.65 -18.84 -1.89
C TYR A 20 4.02 -19.64 -0.64
N ASN A 21 5.17 -19.31 -0.04
CA ASN A 21 5.68 -19.93 1.19
C ASN A 21 4.68 -19.94 2.36
N ASN A 22 3.66 -19.06 2.34
CA ASN A 22 2.58 -19.10 3.32
C ASN A 22 1.29 -18.44 2.80
N ARG A 23 0.18 -18.73 3.49
CA ARG A 23 -1.16 -18.21 3.17
C ARG A 23 -1.26 -16.67 3.20
N PHE A 24 -0.45 -15.99 4.01
CA PHE A 24 -0.51 -14.53 4.15
C PHE A 24 0.11 -13.84 2.95
N LEU A 25 1.24 -14.35 2.44
CA LEU A 25 1.86 -13.86 1.21
C LEU A 25 0.92 -14.05 0.02
N LYS A 26 0.33 -15.25 -0.10
CA LYS A 26 -0.70 -15.52 -1.12
C LYS A 26 -1.85 -14.50 -1.06
N PHE A 27 -2.36 -14.22 0.14
CA PHE A 27 -3.40 -13.22 0.33
C PHE A 27 -2.94 -11.82 -0.08
N TYR A 28 -1.75 -11.39 0.36
CA TYR A 28 -1.20 -10.07 0.05
C TYR A 28 -1.08 -9.85 -1.46
N HIS A 29 -0.45 -10.78 -2.19
CA HIS A 29 -0.25 -10.65 -3.63
C HIS A 29 -1.57 -10.69 -4.41
N ARG A 30 -2.50 -11.60 -4.06
CA ARG A 30 -3.84 -11.66 -4.68
C ARG A 30 -4.67 -10.41 -4.45
N ASN A 31 -4.49 -9.74 -3.31
CA ASN A 31 -5.28 -8.55 -2.92
C ASN A 31 -4.51 -7.23 -3.08
N GLN A 32 -3.30 -7.25 -3.63
CA GLN A 32 -2.37 -6.11 -3.55
C GLN A 32 -2.99 -4.81 -4.05
N LYS A 33 -3.68 -4.84 -5.20
CA LYS A 33 -4.33 -3.65 -5.77
C LYS A 33 -5.38 -3.04 -4.84
N ARG A 34 -6.21 -3.89 -4.21
CA ARG A 34 -7.22 -3.47 -3.23
C ARG A 34 -6.57 -2.89 -1.99
N LEU A 35 -5.59 -3.59 -1.42
CA LEU A 35 -4.85 -3.16 -0.23
C LEU A 35 -4.13 -1.82 -0.45
N LEU A 36 -3.53 -1.60 -1.62
CA LEU A 36 -2.89 -0.33 -1.97
C LEU A 36 -3.91 0.81 -2.07
N LYS A 37 -5.09 0.55 -2.65
CA LYS A 37 -6.18 1.53 -2.71
C LYS A 37 -6.67 1.93 -1.31
N GLU A 38 -6.87 0.94 -0.43
CA GLU A 38 -7.26 1.15 0.96
C GLU A 38 -6.21 1.94 1.73
N ARG A 39 -4.92 1.60 1.60
CA ARG A 39 -3.82 2.35 2.20
C ARG A 39 -3.78 3.80 1.73
N LYS A 40 -3.94 4.04 0.42
CA LYS A 40 -3.96 5.39 -0.15
C LYS A 40 -5.13 6.20 0.39
N LYS A 41 -6.33 5.62 0.46
CA LYS A 41 -7.51 6.26 1.06
C LYS A 41 -7.26 6.63 2.52
N SER A 42 -6.86 5.66 3.34
CA SER A 42 -6.57 5.86 4.76
C SER A 42 -5.52 6.95 5.01
N TYR A 43 -4.49 7.04 4.16
CA TYR A 43 -3.48 8.10 4.23
C TYR A 43 -4.10 9.51 4.09
N TYR A 44 -4.95 9.72 3.08
CA TYR A 44 -5.58 11.03 2.85
C TYR A 44 -6.61 11.38 3.92
N ASP A 45 -7.40 10.39 4.35
CA ASP A 45 -8.39 10.57 5.41
C ASP A 45 -7.70 11.02 6.71
N ARG A 46 -6.66 10.31 7.14
CA ARG A 46 -5.86 10.68 8.32
C ARG A 46 -5.22 12.05 8.20
N ARG A 47 -4.66 12.38 7.03
CA ARG A 47 -4.07 13.70 6.78
C ARG A 47 -5.11 14.81 6.89
N LYS A 48 -6.33 14.61 6.37
CA LYS A 48 -7.43 15.58 6.44
C LYS A 48 -7.90 15.79 7.88
N GLU A 49 -7.94 14.72 8.68
CA GLU A 49 -8.36 14.74 10.07
C GLU A 49 -7.30 15.29 11.04
N GLY A 50 -6.09 15.61 10.56
CA GLY A 50 -4.99 16.03 11.42
C GLY A 50 -4.54 14.89 12.33
N ILE A 51 -4.45 13.67 11.79
CA ILE A 51 -3.95 12.48 12.48
C ILE A 51 -2.69 12.00 11.78
N CYS A 52 -1.70 11.55 12.56
CA CYS A 52 -0.50 10.94 12.03
C CYS A 52 -0.84 9.77 11.09
N VAL A 53 -0.21 9.71 9.91
CA VAL A 53 -0.50 8.63 8.95
C VAL A 53 0.10 7.27 9.35
N ARG A 54 0.95 7.22 10.40
CA ARG A 54 1.62 6.00 10.90
C ARG A 54 1.10 5.50 12.25
N CYS A 55 0.49 6.36 13.06
CA CYS A 55 -0.12 5.99 14.35
C CYS A 55 -1.45 6.72 14.53
N SER A 56 -2.05 6.70 15.71
CA SER A 56 -3.35 7.34 15.96
C SER A 56 -3.25 8.67 16.71
N GLU A 57 -2.04 9.22 16.85
CA GLU A 57 -1.82 10.51 17.51
C GLU A 57 -2.27 11.67 16.62
N LYS A 58 -2.84 12.70 17.26
CA LYS A 58 -3.17 13.97 16.61
C LYS A 58 -1.90 14.70 16.20
N VAL A 59 -1.99 15.43 15.09
CA VAL A 59 -0.93 16.27 14.54
C VAL A 59 -1.50 17.64 14.21
N VAL A 60 -0.63 18.64 14.18
CA VAL A 60 -1.00 19.99 13.75
C VAL A 60 -1.52 19.92 12.30
N PRO A 61 -2.63 20.60 11.95
CA PRO A 61 -3.13 20.65 10.58
C PRO A 61 -2.02 21.04 9.58
N GLY A 62 -1.92 20.31 8.48
CA GLY A 62 -0.85 20.48 7.49
C GLY A 62 0.40 19.62 7.72
N ILE A 63 0.56 19.05 8.92
CA ILE A 63 1.65 18.13 9.24
C ILE A 63 1.19 16.67 9.05
N ILE A 64 2.08 15.81 8.52
CA ILE A 64 1.74 14.41 8.16
C ILE A 64 2.04 13.42 9.30
N PHE A 65 3.10 13.67 10.08
CA PHE A 65 3.58 12.76 11.12
C PHE A 65 3.60 13.44 12.49
N CYS A 66 3.34 12.68 13.56
CA CYS A 66 3.56 13.14 14.93
C CYS A 66 5.06 13.31 15.23
N PRO A 67 5.45 14.05 16.29
CA PRO A 67 6.86 14.34 16.58
C PRO A 67 7.76 13.11 16.58
N HIS A 68 7.31 12.03 17.22
CA HIS A 68 8.05 10.76 17.26
C HIS A 68 8.26 10.15 15.86
N HIS A 69 7.23 10.16 15.00
CA HIS A 69 7.37 9.64 13.64
C HIS A 69 8.10 10.59 12.68
N GLN A 70 8.12 11.89 12.95
CA GLN A 70 8.97 12.83 12.22
C GLN A 70 10.44 12.54 12.47
N GLN A 71 10.84 12.33 13.74
CA GLN A 71 12.21 12.00 14.08
C GLN A 71 12.70 10.74 13.36
N LYS A 72 11.87 9.68 13.36
CA LYS A 72 12.16 8.46 12.58
C LYS A 72 12.26 8.71 11.09
N GLN A 73 11.41 9.60 10.55
CA GLN A 73 11.46 9.96 9.13
C GLN A 73 12.79 10.63 8.76
N VAL A 74 13.39 11.42 9.65
CA VAL A 74 14.72 11.99 9.45
C VAL A 74 15.76 10.89 9.28
N GLU A 75 15.78 9.89 10.18
CA GLU A 75 16.71 8.75 10.09
C GLU A 75 16.53 7.96 8.80
N TYR A 76 15.28 7.68 8.41
CA TYR A 76 14.99 6.97 7.15
C TYR A 76 15.49 7.75 5.94
N ASN A 77 15.24 9.07 5.90
CA ASN A 77 15.68 9.93 4.81
C ASN A 77 17.21 10.02 4.74
N GLN A 78 17.90 10.05 5.88
CA GLN A 78 19.36 10.04 5.93
C GLN A 78 19.93 8.74 5.38
N LYS A 79 19.36 7.59 5.77
CA LYS A 79 19.79 6.27 5.25
C LYS A 79 19.58 6.17 3.74
N ALA A 80 18.41 6.56 3.25
CA ALA A 80 18.07 6.51 1.82
C ALA A 80 18.91 7.45 0.94
N ARG A 81 19.50 8.50 1.52
CA ARG A 81 20.41 9.42 0.80
C ARG A 81 21.86 8.97 0.80
N LYS A 82 22.23 8.07 1.72
CA LYS A 82 23.59 7.53 1.84
C LYS A 82 23.79 6.27 0.99
N SER A 83 22.71 5.58 0.63
CA SER A 83 22.67 4.46 -0.32
C SER A 83 22.62 4.95 -1.76
#